data_AF-A0A0Q0EA24-F1
#
_entry.id   AF-A0A0Q0EA24-F1
#
_cell.length_a   1.000
_cell.length_b   1.000
_cell.length_c   1.000
_cell.angle_alpha   90.00
_cell.angle_beta   90.00
_cell.angle_gamma   90.00
#
_symmetry.space_group_name_H-M   'P 1'
#
loop_
_entity.id
_entity.type
_entity.pdbx_description
1 polymer ?
#
loop_
_entity_poly.entity_id
_entity_poly.type
_entity_poly.pdbx_seq_one_letter_code
_entity_poly.pdbx_strand_id
1 'polypeptide(L)'
;MQTDYKVYTLQEAARRSWRIGQKQDVRVIFFGYIGSSQITCLQLMAKKIAVSQSTSGDVPESGLDSLNQDGDSVEMALARQLINV
;
A
#
# COMPACT_ATOMS: atom_id res chain seq x y z
N MET A 1 -16.54 9.58 -6.59
CA MET A 1 -15.41 8.78 -7.10
C MET A 1 -14.92 7.92 -5.94
N GLN A 2 -15.11 6.60 -5.99
CA GLN A 2 -14.79 5.68 -4.90
C GLN A 2 -13.66 4.74 -5.33
N THR A 3 -12.71 4.46 -4.43
CA THR A 3 -11.62 3.52 -4.69
C THR A 3 -12.14 2.09 -4.70
N ASP A 4 -11.76 1.32 -5.71
CA ASP A 4 -12.11 -0.10 -5.83
C ASP A 4 -11.50 -0.95 -4.70
N TYR A 5 -12.20 -2.01 -4.30
CA TYR A 5 -11.77 -2.94 -3.25
C TYR A 5 -10.75 -4.01 -3.73
N LYS A 6 -10.40 -3.97 -5.02
CA LYS A 6 -9.44 -4.90 -5.62
C LYS A 6 -8.05 -4.30 -5.60
N VAL A 7 -7.17 -4.89 -4.77
CA VAL A 7 -5.78 -4.46 -4.60
C VAL A 7 -5.01 -4.42 -5.92
N TYR A 8 -5.18 -5.45 -6.75
CA TYR A 8 -4.50 -5.54 -8.04
C TYR A 8 -4.89 -4.38 -8.99
N THR A 9 -6.18 -4.05 -9.06
CA THR A 9 -6.68 -2.94 -9.87
C THR A 9 -6.13 -1.60 -9.39
N LEU A 10 -6.05 -1.39 -8.07
CA LEU A 10 -5.46 -0.19 -7.48
C LEU A 10 -3.97 -0.07 -7.80
N GLN A 11 -3.21 -1.18 -7.69
CA GLN A 11 -1.79 -1.21 -8.02
C GLN A 11 -1.52 -1.00 -9.51
N GLU A 12 -2.31 -1.62 -10.39
CA GLU A 12 -2.21 -1.38 -11.83
C GLU A 12 -2.54 0.06 -12.19
N ALA A 13 -3.54 0.66 -11.56
CA ALA A 13 -3.84 2.08 -11.73
C ALA A 13 -2.70 2.96 -11.22
N ALA A 14 -2.11 2.64 -10.07
CA ALA A 14 -0.98 3.37 -9.49
C ALA A 14 0.26 3.35 -10.42
N ARG A 15 0.58 2.20 -11.04
CA ARG A 15 1.67 2.09 -12.03
C ARG A 15 1.41 2.86 -13.33
N ARG A 16 0.17 3.29 -13.60
CA ARG A 16 -0.15 4.14 -14.76
C ARG A 16 0.06 5.62 -14.48
N SER A 17 0.15 6.01 -13.21
CA SER A 17 0.33 7.40 -12.79
C SER A 17 1.71 7.93 -13.19
N TRP A 18 2.76 7.11 -13.06
CA TRP A 18 4.12 7.47 -13.45
C TRP A 18 4.66 6.46 -14.47
N ARG A 19 5.00 6.94 -15.67
CA ARG A 19 5.47 6.13 -16.80
C ARG A 19 6.75 6.74 -17.41
N ILE A 20 7.50 5.91 -18.12
CA ILE A 20 8.72 6.31 -18.83
C ILE A 20 8.43 7.53 -19.72
N GLY A 21 9.22 8.58 -19.56
CA GLY A 21 9.07 9.85 -20.27
C GLY A 21 8.39 10.96 -19.46
N GLN A 22 7.85 10.65 -18.27
CA GLN A 22 7.37 11.67 -17.35
C GLN A 22 8.55 12.38 -16.68
N LYS A 23 8.55 13.72 -16.72
CA LYS A 23 9.64 14.56 -16.18
C LYS A 23 9.24 15.35 -14.93
N GLN A 24 7.96 15.34 -14.59
CA GLN A 24 7.41 16.06 -13.45
C GLN A 24 7.00 15.08 -12.35
N ASP A 25 7.06 15.53 -11.10
CA ASP A 25 6.65 14.76 -9.95
C ASP A 25 5.16 14.44 -10.02
N VAL A 26 4.82 13.16 -9.83
CA VAL A 26 3.44 12.68 -9.83
C VAL A 26 3.01 12.38 -8.40
N ARG A 27 1.90 12.99 -7.97
CA ARG A 27 1.27 12.73 -6.67
C ARG A 27 -0.07 12.03 -6.86
N VAL A 28 -0.22 10.86 -6.25
CA VAL A 28 -1.49 10.11 -6.21
C VAL A 28 -2.18 10.39 -4.88
N ILE A 29 -3.43 10.87 -4.93
CA ILE A 29 -4.21 11.24 -3.74
C ILE A 29 -5.46 10.35 -3.66
N PHE A 30 -5.69 9.78 -2.49
CA PHE A 30 -6.89 9.00 -2.20
C PHE A 30 -7.88 9.84 -1.38
N PHE A 31 -9.15 9.83 -1.78
CA PHE A 31 -10.22 10.51 -1.05
C PHE A 31 -11.02 9.51 -0.23
N GLY A 32 -11.40 9.91 0.99
CA GLY A 32 -12.32 9.16 1.83
C GLY A 32 -13.04 10.10 2.79
N TYR A 33 -14.34 9.90 2.98
CA TYR A 33 -15.12 10.70 3.92
C TYR A 33 -14.85 10.29 5.37
N ILE A 34 -14.60 11.28 6.23
CA ILE A 34 -14.37 11.06 7.67
C ILE A 34 -15.59 10.44 8.35
N GLY A 35 -15.35 9.49 9.26
CA GLY A 35 -16.41 8.76 9.98
C GLY A 35 -17.19 7.76 9.12
N SER A 36 -16.78 7.54 7.86
CA SER A 36 -17.42 6.56 6.98
C SER A 36 -16.60 5.28 6.87
N SER A 37 -17.27 4.20 6.45
CA SER A 37 -16.64 2.92 6.10
C SER A 37 -15.62 3.03 4.97
N GLN A 38 -15.56 4.16 4.25
CA GLN A 38 -14.55 4.39 3.22
C GLN A 38 -13.14 4.50 3.80
N ILE A 39 -12.98 5.13 4.98
CA ILE A 39 -11.67 5.23 5.63
C ILE A 39 -11.22 3.85 6.14
N THR A 40 -12.12 3.11 6.78
CA THR A 40 -11.84 1.74 7.23
C THR A 40 -11.47 0.83 6.06
N CYS A 41 -12.16 0.97 4.92
CA CYS A 41 -11.80 0.27 3.69
C CYS A 41 -10.40 0.63 3.21
N LEU A 42 -10.04 1.91 3.14
CA LEU A 42 -8.72 2.35 2.69
C LEU A 42 -7.61 1.80 3.61
N GLN A 43 -7.83 1.76 4.93
CA GLN A 43 -6.91 1.14 5.88
C GLN A 43 -6.73 -0.37 5.63
N LEU A 44 -7.83 -1.10 5.44
CA LEU A 44 -7.77 -2.54 5.14
C LEU A 44 -7.09 -2.82 3.79
N MET A 45 -7.33 -1.97 2.80
CA MET A 45 -6.66 -2.04 1.49
C MET A 45 -5.17 -1.76 1.60
N ALA A 46 -4.75 -0.81 2.43
CA ALA A 46 -3.34 -0.54 2.72
C ALA A 46 -2.65 -1.80 3.28
N LYS A 47 -3.23 -2.43 4.30
CA LYS A 47 -2.72 -3.68 4.88
C LYS A 47 -2.63 -4.80 3.85
N LYS A 48 -3.66 -4.96 3.02
CA LYS A 48 -3.69 -5.98 1.96
C LYS A 48 -2.63 -5.73 0.89
N ILE A 49 -2.37 -4.47 0.54
CA ILE A 49 -1.30 -4.08 -0.39
C ILE A 49 0.06 -4.40 0.20
N ALA A 50 0.32 -4.03 1.46
CA ALA A 50 1.59 -4.29 2.14
C ALA A 50 1.92 -5.78 2.14
N VAL A 51 0.97 -6.63 2.55
CA VAL A 51 1.15 -8.10 2.55
C VAL A 51 1.33 -8.66 1.13
N SER A 52 0.62 -8.12 0.12
CA SER A 52 0.75 -8.59 -1.25
C SER A 52 2.11 -8.23 -1.88
N GLN A 53 2.64 -7.02 -1.61
CA GLN A 53 3.95 -6.58 -2.08
C GLN A 53 5.07 -7.37 -1.38
N SER A 54 4.97 -7.52 -0.06
CA SER A 54 5.81 -8.41 0.77
C SER A 54 5.93 -9.82 0.20
N THR A 55 4.79 -10.45 -0.10
CA THR A 55 4.74 -11.82 -0.65
C THR A 55 5.40 -11.91 -2.03
N SER A 56 5.37 -10.81 -2.80
CA SER A 56 5.99 -10.74 -4.13
C SER A 56 7.48 -10.42 -4.09
N GLY A 57 8.05 -10.15 -2.91
CA GLY A 57 9.44 -9.73 -2.73
C GLY A 57 9.70 -8.26 -3.08
N ASP A 58 8.65 -7.46 -3.28
CA ASP A 58 8.74 -6.03 -3.55
C ASP A 58 8.69 -5.24 -2.24
N VAL A 59 9.50 -4.18 -2.13
CA VAL A 59 9.47 -3.27 -1.00
C VAL A 59 8.13 -2.53 -1.00
N PRO A 60 7.39 -2.49 0.14
CA PRO A 60 6.14 -1.78 0.23
C PRO A 60 6.35 -0.27 0.08
N GLU A 61 6.16 0.25 -1.14
CA GLU A 61 6.22 1.69 -1.45
C GLU A 61 4.86 2.12 -2.05
N SER A 62 3.83 2.11 -1.20
CA SER A 62 2.49 2.56 -1.56
C SER A 62 2.16 3.85 -0.83
N GLY A 63 1.50 4.81 -1.49
CA GLY A 63 1.02 6.05 -0.83
C GLY A 63 0.05 5.82 0.33
N LEU A 64 -0.46 4.60 0.49
CA LEU A 64 -1.30 4.16 1.60
C LEU A 64 -0.52 3.63 2.81
N ASP A 65 0.81 3.54 2.74
CA ASP A 65 1.64 3.02 3.83
C ASP A 65 1.58 3.90 5.08
N SER A 66 1.31 5.20 4.92
CA SER A 66 1.02 6.13 6.02
C SER A 66 -0.20 5.74 6.87
N LEU A 67 -1.11 4.91 6.33
CA LEU A 67 -2.27 4.37 7.05
C LEU A 67 -1.95 3.06 7.79
N ASN A 68 -0.76 2.51 7.58
CA ASN A 68 -0.30 1.27 8.16
C ASN A 68 0.52 1.57 9.43
N GLN A 69 -0.19 1.90 10.53
CA GLN A 69 0.43 2.24 11.82
C GLN A 69 0.96 1.03 12.59
N ASP A 70 0.66 -0.20 12.14
CA ASP A 70 1.17 -1.44 12.73
C ASP A 70 2.54 -1.75 12.12
N GLY A 71 3.57 -1.05 12.62
CA GLY A 71 4.95 -1.04 12.11
C GLY A 71 5.75 -2.34 12.26
N ASP A 72 5.12 -3.47 12.56
CA ASP A 72 5.78 -4.77 12.52
C ASP A 72 5.49 -5.44 11.17
N SER A 73 6.32 -5.09 10.20
CA SER A 73 6.42 -5.82 8.94
C SER A 73 6.67 -7.31 9.25
N VAL A 74 5.94 -8.20 8.59
CA VAL A 74 6.09 -9.66 8.76
C VAL A 74 7.52 -10.09 8.43
N GLU A 75 8.18 -9.38 7.53
CA GLU A 75 9.59 -9.55 7.17
C GLU A 75 10.52 -9.17 8.32
N MET A 76 10.23 -8.10 9.07
CA MET A 76 10.99 -7.76 10.28
C MET A 76 10.77 -8.79 11.39
N ALA A 77 9.55 -9.31 11.54
CA ALA A 77 9.28 -10.39 12.48
C ALA A 77 10.07 -11.67 12.11
N LEU A 78 10.12 -12.02 10.82
CA LEU A 78 10.88 -13.17 10.31
C LEU A 78 12.39 -12.96 10.41
N ALA A 79 12.90 -11.77 10.07
CA ALA A 79 14.32 -11.43 10.21
C ALA A 79 14.78 -11.51 11.67
N ARG A 80 13.95 -11.04 12.62
CA ARG A 80 14.23 -11.20 14.06
C ARG A 80 14.29 -12.66 14.48
N GLN A 81 13.48 -13.55 13.91
CA GLN A 81 13.58 -14.99 14.18
C GLN A 81 14.87 -15.61 13.61
N LEU A 82 15.34 -15.15 12.46
CA LEU A 82 16.58 -15.64 11.85
C LEU A 82 17.85 -15.15 12.55
N ILE A 83 17.85 -13.95 13.14
CA ILE A 83 18.98 -13.39 13.89
C ILE A 83 19.12 -14.01 15.28
N ASN A 84 18.05 -14.61 15.82
CA ASN A 84 18.04 -15.30 17.12
C ASN A 84 18.48 -16.79 17.04
N VAL A 85 19.20 -17.18 15.98
CA VAL A 85 19.88 -18.49 15.86
C VAL A 85 21.34 -18.33 16.21
#